data_AF-Q8GLN7-F1
#
_entry.id   AF-Q8GLN7-F1
#
_cell.length_a   1.000
_cell.length_b   1.000
_cell.length_c   1.000
_cell.angle_alpha   90.00
_cell.angle_beta   90.00
_cell.angle_gamma   90.00
#
_symmetry.space_group_name_H-M   'P 1'
#
loop_
_entity.id
_entity.type
_entity.pdbx_description
1 polymer ?
#
loop_
_entity_poly.entity_id
_entity_poly.type
_entity_poly.pdbx_seq_one_letter_code
_entity_poly.pdbx_strand_id
1 'polypeptide(L)'
;MLLLTCRGSAEIRATHDRTLEFTTDSAITGRATCVVGVDAALVSGGRVAGPVRVTITCGDQRAVVRALASSAWRPGGRAVIRRSGVRLANTLATDADTTAADLPRELVSLLARPDAEIEVRVDRDEGRWDGRGGVVLCHAGADPERLAAEIAAADVVVAEDQEARALVGDAARVVGGPLGEAYVPEGGRVLVLASEDLPGASVTALLGAPERFAVECVGLPAPLAVAAASPARGRLLVGDRSRRREQVRSAPESRLVLRVPASSLEAVFADAERLRGTRTAALAGVAASACEQPRWGELDALLAEAPRGGDVVCCLDPAPGGAGEDEPGEDPFVAALLAEGVPARTVAMALAQRPDWGRKAAYDFVLRHRSRG
;
A
#
# COMPACT_ATOMS: atom_id res chain seq x y z
N MET A 1 -18.49 5.51 10.79
CA MET A 1 -19.04 6.70 10.10
C MET A 1 -18.26 7.92 10.54
N LEU A 2 -17.93 8.80 9.60
CA LEU A 2 -17.44 10.15 9.85
C LEU A 2 -18.45 11.15 9.29
N LEU A 3 -18.70 12.24 10.02
CA LEU A 3 -19.68 13.26 9.67
C LEU A 3 -19.01 14.64 9.69
N LEU A 4 -19.08 15.34 8.57
CA LEU A 4 -18.69 16.74 8.45
C LEU A 4 -19.92 17.59 8.14
N THR A 5 -19.92 18.83 8.61
CA THR A 5 -20.81 19.88 8.14
C THR A 5 -20.00 20.93 7.39
N CYS A 6 -20.60 21.54 6.38
CA CYS A 6 -20.03 22.65 5.63
C CYS A 6 -21.13 23.68 5.33
N ARG A 7 -20.75 24.83 4.80
CA ARG A 7 -21.67 25.83 4.23
C ARG A 7 -21.43 26.03 2.74
N GLY A 8 -22.47 26.47 2.05
CA GLY A 8 -22.36 26.90 0.66
C GLY A 8 -21.66 28.26 0.50
N SER A 9 -21.35 28.63 -0.73
CA SER A 9 -20.70 29.89 -1.07
C SER A 9 -20.96 30.29 -2.52
N ALA A 10 -21.21 31.59 -2.75
CA ALA A 10 -21.47 32.15 -4.10
C ALA A 10 -20.33 31.91 -5.11
N GLU A 11 -19.13 31.59 -4.61
CA GLU A 11 -17.94 31.31 -5.41
C GLU A 11 -17.78 29.83 -5.80
N ILE A 12 -18.64 28.93 -5.29
CA ILE A 12 -18.61 27.50 -5.67
C ILE A 12 -19.03 27.35 -7.14
N ARG A 13 -18.16 26.69 -7.91
CA ARG A 13 -18.39 26.37 -9.33
C ARG A 13 -18.39 24.87 -9.60
N ALA A 14 -17.63 24.10 -8.82
CA ALA A 14 -17.49 22.65 -8.94
C ALA A 14 -17.19 22.22 -10.39
N THR A 15 -16.06 22.70 -10.94
CA THR A 15 -15.66 22.44 -12.33
C THR A 15 -14.33 21.71 -12.46
N HIS A 16 -13.67 21.38 -11.34
CA HIS A 16 -12.41 20.65 -11.37
C HIS A 16 -12.64 19.16 -11.68
N ASP A 17 -11.92 18.64 -12.66
CA ASP A 17 -12.09 17.30 -13.25
C ASP A 17 -11.25 16.21 -12.57
N ARG A 18 -10.51 16.56 -11.51
CA ARG A 18 -9.63 15.61 -10.79
C ARG A 18 -9.88 15.53 -9.30
N THR A 19 -10.56 16.51 -8.72
CA THR A 19 -10.72 16.60 -7.26
C THR A 19 -12.03 17.27 -6.89
N LEU A 20 -12.47 17.00 -5.67
CA LEU A 20 -13.47 17.78 -4.93
C LEU A 20 -12.94 18.02 -3.51
N GLU A 21 -13.28 19.16 -2.91
CA GLU A 21 -12.70 19.62 -1.65
C GLU A 21 -13.75 20.24 -0.73
N PHE A 22 -13.68 19.86 0.55
CA PHE A 22 -14.32 20.57 1.65
C PHE A 22 -13.24 21.32 2.43
N THR A 23 -13.27 22.64 2.40
CA THR A 23 -12.24 23.48 3.04
C THR A 23 -12.71 24.00 4.38
N THR A 24 -11.77 24.13 5.33
CA THR A 24 -11.98 24.79 6.62
C THR A 24 -12.02 26.32 6.49
N ASP A 25 -11.60 26.86 5.33
CA ASP A 25 -11.64 28.30 5.09
C ASP A 25 -13.08 28.78 4.93
N SER A 26 -13.41 29.94 5.49
CA SER A 26 -14.75 30.54 5.42
C SER A 26 -15.04 31.26 4.10
N ALA A 27 -13.99 31.54 3.32
CA ALA A 27 -14.08 32.23 2.05
C ALA A 27 -13.17 31.56 1.02
N ILE A 28 -13.65 31.54 -0.22
CA ILE A 28 -12.92 31.08 -1.39
C ILE A 28 -13.09 32.12 -2.50
N THR A 29 -12.39 31.92 -3.61
CA THR A 29 -12.60 32.70 -4.84
C THR A 29 -13.11 31.77 -5.93
N GLY A 30 -13.69 32.31 -7.00
CA GLY A 30 -14.12 31.52 -8.16
C GLY A 30 -12.99 30.73 -8.86
N ARG A 31 -11.72 30.93 -8.49
CA ARG A 31 -10.59 30.08 -8.94
C ARG A 31 -10.51 28.75 -8.20
N ALA A 32 -11.18 28.60 -7.06
CA ALA A 32 -11.24 27.38 -6.26
C ALA A 32 -12.22 26.36 -6.87
N THR A 33 -11.92 25.91 -8.08
CA THR A 33 -12.82 25.09 -8.91
C THR A 33 -13.13 23.70 -8.35
N CYS A 34 -12.34 23.22 -7.39
CA CYS A 34 -12.55 21.96 -6.68
C CYS A 34 -13.36 22.09 -5.39
N VAL A 35 -13.53 23.29 -4.83
CA VAL A 35 -14.22 23.44 -3.55
C VAL A 35 -15.73 23.31 -3.73
N VAL A 36 -16.34 22.47 -2.90
CA VAL A 36 -17.79 22.16 -2.90
C VAL A 36 -18.45 22.42 -1.54
N GLY A 37 -17.68 22.86 -0.54
CA GLY A 37 -18.17 23.36 0.74
C GLY A 37 -17.08 24.14 1.48
N VAL A 38 -17.47 25.21 2.16
CA VAL A 38 -16.62 26.05 3.03
C VAL A 38 -16.97 25.82 4.50
N ASP A 39 -16.15 26.35 5.43
CA ASP A 39 -16.33 26.15 6.88
C ASP A 39 -16.51 24.68 7.28
N ALA A 40 -15.75 23.78 6.64
CA ALA A 40 -15.82 22.35 6.94
C ALA A 40 -15.46 22.08 8.40
N ALA A 41 -16.37 21.47 9.14
CA ALA A 41 -16.21 21.13 10.55
C ALA A 41 -16.51 19.65 10.79
N LEU A 42 -15.69 19.00 11.62
CA LEU A 42 -15.93 17.64 12.08
C LEU A 42 -17.04 17.64 13.13
N VAL A 43 -18.13 16.93 12.88
CA VAL A 43 -19.21 16.73 13.84
C VAL A 43 -18.97 15.46 14.66
N SER A 44 -18.60 14.36 14.00
CA SER A 44 -18.29 13.10 14.66
C SER A 44 -17.43 12.17 13.80
N GLY A 45 -16.80 11.18 14.44
CA GLY A 45 -15.93 10.20 13.79
C GLY A 45 -14.45 10.48 13.99
N GLY A 46 -13.61 9.78 13.23
CA GLY A 46 -12.16 9.86 13.33
C GLY A 46 -11.50 9.52 12.00
N ARG A 47 -10.24 9.07 12.03
CA ARG A 47 -9.55 8.60 10.83
C ARG A 47 -10.33 7.47 10.17
N VAL A 48 -10.32 7.48 8.84
CA VAL A 48 -10.99 6.48 8.00
C VAL A 48 -9.97 5.85 7.07
N ALA A 49 -10.17 4.58 6.74
CA ALA A 49 -9.32 3.80 5.85
C ALA A 49 -10.18 2.85 5.01
N GLY A 50 -9.63 2.39 3.88
CA GLY A 50 -10.30 1.45 2.99
C GLY A 50 -11.41 2.08 2.14
N PRO A 51 -12.22 1.26 1.46
CA PRO A 51 -13.29 1.73 0.60
C PRO A 51 -14.35 2.52 1.37
N VAL A 52 -14.73 3.68 0.85
CA VAL A 52 -15.74 4.56 1.45
C VAL A 52 -16.75 5.05 0.45
N ARG A 53 -17.96 5.27 0.96
CA ARG A 53 -19.05 5.98 0.30
C ARG A 53 -19.22 7.34 0.96
N VAL A 54 -18.94 8.39 0.20
CA VAL A 54 -19.11 9.79 0.64
C VAL A 54 -20.43 10.31 0.09
N THR A 55 -21.38 10.56 0.99
CA THR A 55 -22.67 11.17 0.66
C THR A 55 -22.61 12.67 0.94
N ILE A 56 -22.90 13.47 -0.08
CA ILE A 56 -23.02 14.92 0.02
C ILE A 56 -24.50 15.27 -0.08
N THR A 57 -25.06 15.92 0.93
CA THR A 57 -26.47 16.31 0.98
C THR A 57 -26.59 17.81 1.17
N CYS A 58 -27.45 18.46 0.39
CA CYS A 58 -27.79 19.87 0.54
C CYS A 58 -29.24 20.07 0.11
N GLY A 59 -30.11 20.46 1.05
CA GLY A 59 -31.55 20.49 0.82
C GLY A 59 -32.10 19.11 0.46
N ASP A 60 -32.86 19.03 -0.64
CA ASP A 60 -33.40 17.79 -1.20
C ASP A 60 -32.44 17.09 -2.18
N GLN A 61 -31.29 17.70 -2.48
CA GLN A 61 -30.32 17.16 -3.43
C GLN A 61 -29.25 16.33 -2.73
N ARG A 62 -28.77 15.31 -3.43
CA ARG A 62 -27.75 14.39 -2.95
C ARG A 62 -26.81 13.95 -4.07
N ALA A 63 -25.53 13.81 -3.75
CA ALA A 63 -24.56 13.09 -4.56
C ALA A 63 -23.85 12.02 -3.72
N VAL A 64 -23.37 10.98 -4.39
CA VAL A 64 -22.59 9.89 -3.79
C VAL A 64 -21.29 9.77 -4.54
N VAL A 65 -20.18 9.69 -3.80
CA VAL A 65 -18.83 9.49 -4.32
C VAL A 65 -18.29 8.20 -3.71
N ARG A 66 -17.83 7.26 -4.53
CA ARG A 66 -17.11 6.07 -4.07
C ARG A 66 -15.62 6.30 -4.23
N ALA A 67 -14.86 6.04 -3.19
CA ALA A 67 -13.43 6.33 -3.14
C ALA A 67 -12.70 5.41 -2.15
N LEU A 68 -11.38 5.54 -2.09
CA LEU A 68 -10.51 4.85 -1.15
C LEU A 68 -9.99 5.83 -0.10
N ALA A 69 -10.44 5.72 1.14
CA ALA A 69 -10.03 6.59 2.23
C ALA A 69 -8.54 6.41 2.58
N SER A 70 -7.88 7.53 2.86
CA SER A 70 -6.49 7.58 3.30
C SER A 70 -6.41 7.66 4.82
N SER A 71 -5.85 6.64 5.47
CA SER A 71 -5.61 6.67 6.92
C SER A 71 -4.70 7.81 7.35
N ALA A 72 -3.85 8.33 6.46
CA ALA A 72 -2.97 9.46 6.73
C ALA A 72 -3.72 10.78 6.96
N TRP A 73 -4.93 10.92 6.42
CA TRP A 73 -5.73 12.14 6.59
C TRP A 73 -6.08 12.36 8.06
N ARG A 74 -5.94 13.61 8.52
CA ARG A 74 -6.26 14.01 9.89
C ARG A 74 -7.62 14.72 9.91
N PRO A 75 -8.60 14.23 10.69
CA PRO A 75 -9.86 14.92 10.88
C PRO A 75 -9.69 16.35 11.38
N GLY A 76 -10.58 17.24 10.94
CA GLY A 76 -10.57 18.67 11.29
C GLY A 76 -9.74 19.57 10.36
N GLY A 77 -8.99 18.99 9.42
CA GLY A 77 -8.37 19.74 8.32
C GLY A 77 -9.21 19.76 7.05
N ARG A 78 -8.68 20.37 5.99
CA ARG A 78 -9.26 20.28 4.64
C ARG A 78 -9.40 18.82 4.22
N ALA A 79 -10.52 18.49 3.59
CA ALA A 79 -10.83 17.16 3.10
C ALA A 79 -10.90 17.17 1.57
N VAL A 80 -9.80 16.73 0.93
CA VAL A 80 -9.72 16.61 -0.53
C VAL A 80 -9.96 15.16 -0.93
N ILE A 81 -10.91 14.93 -1.83
CA ILE A 81 -11.13 13.65 -2.49
C ILE A 81 -10.59 13.76 -3.92
N ARG A 82 -9.77 12.79 -4.32
CA ARG A 82 -9.02 12.82 -5.58
C ARG A 82 -9.41 11.65 -6.47
N ARG A 83 -9.48 11.89 -7.78
CA ARG A 83 -9.56 10.82 -8.78
C ARG A 83 -8.25 10.04 -8.87
N SER A 84 -7.10 10.66 -8.60
CA SER A 84 -5.80 10.00 -8.60
C SER A 84 -5.48 9.33 -7.27
N GLY A 85 -4.52 8.39 -7.28
CA GLY A 85 -3.97 7.70 -6.11
C GLY A 85 -3.07 8.54 -5.18
N VAL A 86 -2.91 9.85 -5.42
CA VAL A 86 -1.91 10.66 -4.70
C VAL A 86 -2.39 11.03 -3.29
N ARG A 87 -1.71 10.56 -2.23
CA ARG A 87 -2.12 10.79 -0.83
C ARG A 87 -1.40 11.94 -0.14
N LEU A 88 -1.76 13.19 -0.44
CA LEU A 88 -1.24 14.35 0.30
C LEU A 88 -1.86 14.46 1.71
N ALA A 89 -1.26 15.26 2.60
CA ALA A 89 -1.73 15.42 3.99
C ALA A 89 -3.21 15.82 4.13
N ASN A 90 -3.76 16.56 3.16
CA ASN A 90 -5.18 16.97 3.10
C ASN A 90 -6.08 16.00 2.32
N THR A 91 -5.56 14.85 1.89
CA THR A 91 -6.29 13.92 1.03
C THR A 91 -7.10 12.96 1.88
N LEU A 92 -8.40 13.22 2.00
CA LEU A 92 -9.35 12.34 2.68
C LEU A 92 -9.46 11.00 1.94
N ALA A 93 -9.55 11.03 0.61
CA ALA A 93 -9.70 9.82 -0.20
C ALA A 93 -9.09 9.97 -1.60
N THR A 94 -8.72 8.85 -2.19
CA THR A 94 -8.15 8.71 -3.54
C THR A 94 -9.01 7.78 -4.39
N ASP A 95 -8.64 7.61 -5.66
CA ASP A 95 -9.34 6.72 -6.59
C ASP A 95 -10.85 7.00 -6.62
N ALA A 96 -11.27 8.26 -6.63
CA ALA A 96 -12.69 8.61 -6.64
C ALA A 96 -13.35 8.39 -8.01
N ASP A 97 -14.56 7.82 -8.02
CA ASP A 97 -15.39 7.67 -9.22
C ASP A 97 -15.99 9.01 -9.71
N THR A 98 -16.14 9.97 -8.80
CA THR A 98 -16.81 11.25 -8.99
C THR A 98 -15.91 12.40 -8.54
N THR A 99 -15.85 13.47 -9.33
CA THR A 99 -15.11 14.71 -9.03
C THR A 99 -16.06 15.90 -8.92
N ALA A 100 -15.53 17.10 -8.63
CA ALA A 100 -16.37 18.29 -8.53
C ALA A 100 -17.13 18.55 -9.84
N ALA A 101 -16.46 18.35 -10.99
CA ALA A 101 -17.06 18.51 -12.31
C ALA A 101 -18.23 17.55 -12.60
N ASP A 102 -18.30 16.41 -11.91
CA ASP A 102 -19.28 15.37 -12.17
C ASP A 102 -20.55 15.50 -11.30
N LEU A 103 -20.56 16.44 -10.34
CA LEU A 103 -21.72 16.63 -9.46
C LEU A 103 -22.97 17.09 -10.23
N PRO A 104 -24.18 16.64 -9.81
CA PRO A 104 -25.44 17.11 -10.38
C PRO A 104 -25.54 18.63 -10.34
N ARG A 105 -26.04 19.25 -11.42
CA ARG A 105 -26.02 20.72 -11.54
C ARG A 105 -26.99 21.37 -10.56
N GLU A 106 -28.09 20.70 -10.26
CA GLU A 106 -29.08 21.08 -9.27
C GLU A 106 -28.46 21.13 -7.87
N LEU A 107 -27.64 20.13 -7.52
CA LEU A 107 -26.86 20.14 -6.28
C LEU A 107 -25.88 21.31 -6.28
N VAL A 108 -25.07 21.49 -7.33
CA VAL A 108 -24.09 22.58 -7.41
C VAL A 108 -24.75 23.95 -7.27
N SER A 109 -25.93 24.15 -7.85
CA SER A 109 -26.72 25.39 -7.69
C SER A 109 -27.12 25.65 -6.23
N LEU A 110 -27.43 24.61 -5.46
CA LEU A 110 -27.69 24.75 -4.02
C LEU A 110 -26.40 25.03 -3.23
N LEU A 111 -25.30 24.31 -3.53
CA LEU A 111 -24.00 24.54 -2.90
C LEU A 111 -23.49 25.98 -3.12
N ALA A 112 -23.87 26.61 -4.24
CA ALA A 112 -23.53 27.99 -4.54
C ALA A 112 -24.25 29.03 -3.66
N ARG A 113 -25.20 28.64 -2.81
CA ARG A 113 -25.93 29.56 -1.93
C ARG A 113 -25.20 29.76 -0.60
N PRO A 114 -24.86 30.99 -0.18
CA PRO A 114 -24.12 31.23 1.07
C PRO A 114 -24.83 30.78 2.37
N ASP A 115 -26.16 30.65 2.33
CA ASP A 115 -27.01 30.19 3.43
C ASP A 115 -27.22 28.66 3.43
N ALA A 116 -26.74 27.95 2.42
CA ALA A 116 -26.93 26.51 2.32
C ALA A 116 -26.10 25.77 3.37
N GLU A 117 -26.75 24.87 4.10
CA GLU A 117 -26.10 23.88 4.96
C GLU A 117 -25.81 22.61 4.15
N ILE A 118 -24.61 22.07 4.32
CA ILE A 118 -24.13 20.90 3.60
C ILE A 118 -23.75 19.85 4.64
N GLU A 119 -24.33 18.66 4.52
CA GLU A 119 -23.94 17.48 5.29
C GLU A 119 -23.06 16.57 4.42
N VAL A 120 -21.92 16.15 4.96
CA VAL A 120 -21.04 15.17 4.33
C VAL A 120 -20.88 13.96 5.24
N ARG A 121 -21.46 12.83 4.83
CA ARG A 121 -21.35 11.55 5.55
C ARG A 121 -20.37 10.64 4.83
N VAL A 122 -19.40 10.11 5.57
CA VAL A 122 -18.41 9.14 5.08
C VAL A 122 -18.64 7.82 5.79
N ASP A 123 -19.15 6.86 5.04
CA ASP A 123 -19.41 5.49 5.49
C ASP A 123 -18.44 4.52 4.82
N ARG A 124 -18.22 3.35 5.45
CA ARG A 124 -17.51 2.26 4.77
C ARG A 124 -18.37 1.76 3.62
N ASP A 125 -17.72 1.49 2.49
CA ASP A 125 -18.34 0.74 1.41
C ASP A 125 -17.98 -0.75 1.54
N GLU A 126 -18.73 -1.60 0.85
CA GLU A 126 -18.55 -3.06 0.93
C GLU A 126 -17.28 -3.55 0.23
N GLY A 127 -16.70 -2.73 -0.65
CA GLY A 127 -15.52 -3.06 -1.43
C GLY A 127 -15.09 -1.89 -2.30
N ARG A 128 -13.97 -2.06 -3.02
CA ARG A 128 -13.52 -1.05 -3.98
C ARG A 128 -14.50 -0.94 -5.15
N TRP A 129 -14.72 0.27 -5.66
CA TRP A 129 -15.62 0.46 -6.81
C TRP A 129 -15.05 -0.13 -8.12
N ASP A 130 -13.73 -0.35 -8.19
CA ASP A 130 -13.07 -1.03 -9.31
C ASP A 130 -13.19 -2.57 -9.24
N GLY A 131 -13.91 -3.11 -8.25
CA GLY A 131 -14.18 -4.54 -8.09
C GLY A 131 -13.03 -5.35 -7.49
N ARG A 132 -11.86 -4.75 -7.25
CA ARG A 132 -10.72 -5.44 -6.66
C ARG A 132 -10.83 -5.55 -5.15
N GLY A 133 -10.26 -6.62 -4.58
CA GLY A 133 -9.96 -6.69 -3.17
C GLY A 133 -8.80 -5.75 -2.78
N GLY A 134 -8.58 -5.56 -1.49
CA GLY A 134 -7.48 -4.75 -0.96
C GLY A 134 -6.50 -5.59 -0.14
N VAL A 135 -5.20 -5.44 -0.40
CA VAL A 135 -4.14 -5.98 0.45
C VAL A 135 -3.34 -4.82 1.02
N VAL A 136 -3.41 -4.62 2.32
CA VAL A 136 -2.76 -3.51 3.01
C VAL A 136 -1.62 -4.02 3.84
N LEU A 137 -0.41 -3.66 3.43
CA LEU A 137 0.83 -4.00 4.08
C LEU A 137 1.17 -2.88 5.06
N CYS A 138 0.91 -3.11 6.36
CA CYS A 138 1.16 -2.15 7.42
C CYS A 138 2.36 -2.56 8.29
N HIS A 139 3.28 -1.62 8.51
CA HIS A 139 4.36 -1.80 9.48
C HIS A 139 3.86 -1.46 10.90
N ALA A 140 4.20 -2.28 11.89
CA ALA A 140 3.78 -2.13 13.29
C ALA A 140 4.16 -0.77 13.92
N GLY A 141 5.28 -0.20 13.49
CA GLY A 141 5.73 1.14 13.88
C GLY A 141 4.98 2.31 13.22
N ALA A 142 3.88 2.07 12.51
CA ALA A 142 3.04 3.12 11.98
C ALA A 142 2.36 3.94 13.10
N ASP A 143 1.89 5.14 12.74
CA ASP A 143 1.10 5.99 13.64
C ASP A 143 -0.09 5.20 14.24
N PRO A 144 -0.26 5.17 15.58
CA PRO A 144 -1.27 4.33 16.22
C PRO A 144 -2.70 4.62 15.78
N GLU A 145 -3.04 5.88 15.50
CA GLU A 145 -4.38 6.24 15.00
C GLU A 145 -4.59 5.75 13.57
N ARG A 146 -3.55 5.81 12.72
CA ARG A 146 -3.59 5.20 11.39
C ARG A 146 -3.80 3.70 11.51
N LEU A 147 -3.01 3.00 12.32
CA LEU A 147 -3.12 1.56 12.52
C LEU A 147 -4.51 1.17 13.02
N ALA A 148 -5.06 1.91 13.99
CA ALA A 148 -6.43 1.68 14.46
C ALA A 148 -7.48 1.83 13.35
N ALA A 149 -7.35 2.83 12.47
CA ALA A 149 -8.23 2.99 11.33
C ALA A 149 -8.10 1.82 10.33
N GLU A 150 -6.87 1.37 10.07
CA GLU A 150 -6.59 0.22 9.18
C GLU A 150 -7.18 -1.09 9.72
N ILE A 151 -6.96 -1.40 11.00
CA ILE A 151 -7.52 -2.57 11.68
C ILE A 151 -9.05 -2.53 11.65
N ALA A 152 -9.61 -1.35 11.94
CA ALA A 152 -11.06 -1.21 11.97
C ALA A 152 -11.66 -1.48 10.58
N ALA A 153 -10.99 -1.06 9.50
CA ALA A 153 -11.44 -1.18 8.11
C ALA A 153 -11.15 -2.54 7.44
N ALA A 154 -10.36 -3.42 8.06
CA ALA A 154 -10.01 -4.72 7.49
C ALA A 154 -11.11 -5.76 7.71
N ASP A 155 -11.36 -6.62 6.72
CA ASP A 155 -12.21 -7.80 6.87
C ASP A 155 -11.43 -8.97 7.47
N VAL A 156 -10.16 -9.08 7.08
CA VAL A 156 -9.21 -10.07 7.59
C VAL A 156 -7.95 -9.36 8.05
N VAL A 157 -7.41 -9.76 9.20
CA VAL A 157 -6.14 -9.26 9.74
C VAL A 157 -5.15 -10.41 9.81
N VAL A 158 -3.96 -10.24 9.25
CA VAL A 158 -2.83 -11.17 9.36
C VAL A 158 -1.78 -10.51 10.23
N ALA A 159 -1.43 -11.16 11.33
CA ALA A 159 -0.30 -10.74 12.17
C ALA A 159 0.86 -11.71 11.92
N GLU A 160 1.89 -11.23 11.22
CA GLU A 160 3.04 -12.04 10.77
C GLU A 160 3.97 -12.44 11.93
N ASP A 161 4.06 -11.60 12.96
CA ASP A 161 4.94 -11.80 14.12
C ASP A 161 4.23 -11.56 15.47
N GLN A 162 4.96 -11.78 16.57
CA GLN A 162 4.42 -11.69 17.93
C GLN A 162 4.07 -10.25 18.33
N GLU A 163 4.83 -9.26 17.85
CA GLU A 163 4.60 -7.85 18.16
C GLU A 163 3.36 -7.34 17.43
N ALA A 164 3.23 -7.65 16.15
CA ALA A 164 2.01 -7.42 15.38
C ALA A 164 0.79 -8.08 16.05
N ARG A 165 0.94 -9.32 16.55
CA ARG A 165 -0.15 -10.02 17.26
C ARG A 165 -0.54 -9.30 18.56
N ALA A 166 0.42 -8.76 19.30
CA ALA A 166 0.16 -7.99 20.51
C ALA A 166 -0.60 -6.68 20.22
N LEU A 167 -0.33 -6.04 19.07
CA LEU A 167 -1.01 -4.81 18.66
C LEU A 167 -2.47 -5.03 18.24
N VAL A 168 -2.78 -6.15 17.58
CA VAL A 168 -4.16 -6.47 17.13
C VAL A 168 -4.99 -7.15 18.23
N GLY A 169 -4.33 -7.75 19.22
CA GLY A 169 -4.98 -8.51 20.29
C GLY A 169 -5.74 -9.75 19.78
N ASP A 170 -6.72 -10.21 20.56
CA ASP A 170 -7.55 -11.37 20.24
C ASP A 170 -8.72 -11.05 19.29
N ALA A 171 -8.51 -10.12 18.36
CA ALA A 171 -9.56 -9.75 17.42
C ALA A 171 -10.00 -10.97 16.59
N ALA A 172 -11.32 -11.22 16.52
CA ALA A 172 -11.90 -12.42 15.89
C ALA A 172 -11.55 -12.62 14.40
N ARG A 173 -10.95 -11.60 13.76
CA ARG A 173 -10.55 -11.55 12.35
C ARG A 173 -9.06 -11.86 12.13
N VAL A 174 -8.32 -12.20 13.18
CA VAL A 174 -6.87 -12.46 13.11
C VAL A 174 -6.63 -13.88 12.62
N VAL A 175 -5.94 -14.03 11.49
CA VAL A 175 -5.56 -15.31 10.90
C VAL A 175 -4.04 -15.47 10.95
N GLY A 176 -3.58 -16.70 11.17
CA GLY A 176 -2.17 -17.07 11.06
C GLY A 176 -1.92 -17.93 9.82
N GLY A 177 -0.75 -17.75 9.20
CA GLY A 177 -0.29 -18.56 8.07
C GLY A 177 -0.76 -18.05 6.70
N PRO A 178 -0.44 -18.80 5.63
CA PRO A 178 -0.74 -18.42 4.26
C PRO A 178 -2.24 -18.27 3.97
N LEU A 179 -2.61 -17.11 3.44
CA LEU A 179 -3.92 -16.81 2.89
C LEU A 179 -3.92 -17.07 1.38
N GLY A 180 -4.80 -17.99 0.98
CA GLY A 180 -5.24 -18.10 -0.41
C GLY A 180 -6.41 -17.17 -0.71
N GLU A 181 -6.73 -17.02 -1.99
CA GLU A 181 -7.83 -16.16 -2.45
C GLU A 181 -9.19 -16.55 -1.84
N ALA A 182 -9.42 -17.84 -1.57
CA ALA A 182 -10.67 -18.34 -1.00
C ALA A 182 -10.96 -17.82 0.42
N TYR A 183 -9.97 -17.25 1.10
CA TYR A 183 -10.12 -16.67 2.45
C TYR A 183 -10.56 -15.20 2.42
N VAL A 184 -10.49 -14.55 1.26
CA VAL A 184 -10.86 -13.15 1.11
C VAL A 184 -12.24 -13.09 0.49
N PRO A 185 -13.25 -12.51 1.17
CA PRO A 185 -14.54 -12.22 0.55
C PRO A 185 -14.35 -11.49 -0.78
N GLU A 186 -15.27 -11.65 -1.71
CA GLU A 186 -15.22 -10.91 -2.98
C GLU A 186 -15.18 -9.39 -2.69
N GLY A 187 -14.16 -8.69 -3.21
CA GLY A 187 -13.92 -7.27 -2.91
C GLY A 187 -13.39 -6.97 -1.50
N GLY A 188 -13.14 -8.00 -0.69
CA GLY A 188 -12.71 -7.90 0.70
C GLY A 188 -11.31 -7.35 0.88
N ARG A 189 -11.04 -6.89 2.10
CA ARG A 189 -9.83 -6.18 2.49
C ARG A 189 -9.03 -6.93 3.55
N VAL A 190 -7.79 -7.27 3.20
CA VAL A 190 -6.82 -7.93 4.07
C VAL A 190 -5.83 -6.89 4.58
N LEU A 191 -5.68 -6.78 5.90
CA LEU A 191 -4.58 -6.06 6.54
C LEU A 191 -3.51 -7.06 6.96
N VAL A 192 -2.28 -6.86 6.50
CA VAL A 192 -1.09 -7.59 6.94
C VAL A 192 -0.27 -6.67 7.83
N LEU A 193 -0.03 -7.08 9.06
CA LEU A 193 0.75 -6.36 10.05
C LEU A 193 2.01 -7.14 10.41
N ALA A 194 3.16 -6.47 10.34
CA ALA A 194 4.46 -7.00 10.77
C ALA A 194 5.32 -5.88 11.38
N SER A 195 6.19 -6.21 12.32
CA SER A 195 7.20 -5.31 12.89
C SER A 195 8.60 -5.48 12.30
N GLU A 196 8.87 -6.61 11.63
CA GLU A 196 10.18 -6.90 11.04
C GLU A 196 10.13 -7.01 9.51
N ASP A 197 9.58 -8.13 9.00
CA ASP A 197 9.55 -8.44 7.56
C ASP A 197 8.13 -8.31 7.00
N LEU A 198 7.95 -7.41 6.03
CA LEU A 198 6.66 -7.16 5.40
C LEU A 198 6.73 -7.22 3.85
N PRO A 199 5.83 -7.96 3.20
CA PRO A 199 5.00 -9.03 3.74
C PRO A 199 5.83 -10.30 3.98
N GLY A 200 5.37 -11.13 4.92
CA GLY A 200 5.84 -12.50 5.04
C GLY A 200 5.35 -13.36 3.86
N ALA A 201 5.38 -14.68 4.05
CA ALA A 201 4.82 -15.63 3.08
C ALA A 201 3.28 -15.62 3.06
N SER A 202 2.63 -14.89 3.98
CA SER A 202 1.22 -15.07 4.27
C SER A 202 0.28 -14.56 3.17
N VAL A 203 0.73 -13.66 2.29
CA VAL A 203 -0.12 -13.07 1.24
C VAL A 203 0.48 -13.12 -0.17
N THR A 204 1.52 -13.95 -0.39
CA THR A 204 2.20 -14.04 -1.69
C THR A 204 1.23 -14.34 -2.84
N ALA A 205 0.25 -15.22 -2.62
CA ALA A 205 -0.76 -15.56 -3.63
C ALA A 205 -1.63 -14.34 -4.01
N LEU A 206 -2.02 -13.52 -3.03
CA LEU A 206 -2.84 -12.33 -3.27
C LEU A 206 -2.06 -11.25 -4.02
N LEU A 207 -0.78 -11.06 -3.67
CA LEU A 207 0.11 -10.11 -4.37
C LEU A 207 0.41 -10.51 -5.81
N GLY A 208 0.36 -11.82 -6.10
CA GLY A 208 0.56 -12.37 -7.45
C GLY A 208 -0.64 -12.23 -8.39
N ALA A 209 -1.77 -11.67 -7.92
CA ALA A 209 -3.00 -11.47 -8.68
C ALA A 209 -3.41 -9.97 -8.72
N PRO A 210 -2.58 -9.08 -9.32
CA PRO A 210 -2.79 -7.62 -9.31
C PRO A 210 -4.07 -7.15 -10.02
N GLU A 211 -4.62 -7.97 -10.90
CA GLU A 211 -5.92 -7.78 -11.55
C GLU A 211 -7.09 -8.00 -10.59
N ARG A 212 -6.88 -8.73 -9.49
CA ARG A 212 -7.89 -9.02 -8.46
C ARG A 212 -7.68 -8.24 -7.18
N PHE A 213 -6.44 -7.91 -6.84
CA PHE A 213 -6.11 -7.23 -5.59
C PHE A 213 -5.28 -5.96 -5.84
N ALA A 214 -5.72 -4.86 -5.23
CA ALA A 214 -4.95 -3.64 -5.13
C ALA A 214 -4.09 -3.67 -3.86
N VAL A 215 -2.84 -3.22 -3.96
CA VAL A 215 -1.89 -3.19 -2.84
C VAL A 215 -1.76 -1.77 -2.28
N GLU A 216 -1.81 -1.66 -0.96
CA GLU A 216 -1.48 -0.45 -0.21
C GLU A 216 -0.34 -0.72 0.77
N CYS A 217 0.60 0.21 0.95
CA CYS A 217 1.70 0.12 1.91
C CYS A 217 1.62 1.26 2.92
N VAL A 218 1.51 0.94 4.21
CA VAL A 218 1.32 1.91 5.30
C VAL A 218 2.51 1.87 6.24
N GLY A 219 3.18 3.01 6.41
CA GLY A 219 4.29 3.15 7.35
C GLY A 219 5.64 2.63 6.84
N LEU A 220 5.73 2.24 5.56
CA LEU A 220 6.99 1.82 4.94
C LEU A 220 7.67 2.96 4.17
N PRO A 221 9.00 3.09 4.23
CA PRO A 221 9.74 3.97 3.34
C PRO A 221 9.69 3.44 1.90
N ALA A 222 9.81 4.33 0.91
CA ALA A 222 9.58 4.00 -0.50
C ALA A 222 10.32 2.73 -1.01
N PRO A 223 11.61 2.48 -0.71
CA PRO A 223 12.29 1.26 -1.14
C PRO A 223 11.65 -0.02 -0.60
N LEU A 224 11.21 -0.02 0.66
CA LEU A 224 10.57 -1.16 1.29
C LEU A 224 9.12 -1.30 0.81
N ALA A 225 8.40 -0.19 0.61
CA ALA A 225 7.02 -0.22 0.11
C ALA A 225 6.92 -0.87 -1.28
N VAL A 226 7.83 -0.56 -2.21
CA VAL A 226 7.83 -1.22 -3.54
C VAL A 226 8.29 -2.68 -3.45
N ALA A 227 9.28 -3.00 -2.60
CA ALA A 227 9.73 -4.38 -2.43
C ALA A 227 8.64 -5.26 -1.81
N ALA A 228 7.87 -4.69 -0.88
CA ALA A 228 6.77 -5.33 -0.19
C ALA A 228 5.60 -5.69 -1.13
N ALA A 229 5.38 -4.87 -2.17
CA ALA A 229 4.30 -5.09 -3.13
C ALA A 229 4.55 -6.26 -4.09
N SER A 230 5.80 -6.70 -4.23
CA SER A 230 6.12 -7.86 -5.05
C SER A 230 5.68 -9.16 -4.36
N PRO A 231 5.11 -10.15 -5.08
CA PRO A 231 4.91 -11.50 -4.58
C PRO A 231 6.23 -12.26 -4.42
N ALA A 232 7.31 -11.82 -5.07
CA ALA A 232 8.61 -12.46 -4.91
C ALA A 232 9.13 -12.27 -3.48
N ARG A 233 9.74 -13.34 -2.95
CA ARG A 233 10.50 -13.34 -1.70
C ARG A 233 11.97 -13.54 -2.03
N GLY A 234 12.84 -13.47 -1.03
CA GLY A 234 14.28 -13.44 -1.26
C GLY A 234 14.95 -12.21 -0.67
N ARG A 235 16.27 -12.31 -0.61
CA ARG A 235 17.18 -11.22 -0.26
C ARG A 235 16.84 -9.94 -1.03
N LEU A 236 16.76 -8.82 -0.32
CA LEU A 236 16.54 -7.50 -0.89
C LEU A 236 17.86 -6.74 -1.02
N LEU A 237 18.15 -6.26 -2.22
CA LEU A 237 19.25 -5.34 -2.49
C LEU A 237 18.69 -3.96 -2.80
N VAL A 238 19.26 -2.93 -2.17
CA VAL A 238 18.95 -1.53 -2.50
C VAL A 238 20.11 -0.97 -3.30
N GLY A 239 19.85 -0.69 -4.57
CA GLY A 239 20.85 -0.19 -5.51
C GLY A 239 21.09 1.32 -5.43
N ASP A 240 22.16 1.74 -6.09
CA ASP A 240 22.58 3.13 -6.25
C ASP A 240 22.41 3.52 -7.72
N ARG A 241 21.83 4.69 -7.95
CA ARG A 241 21.61 5.26 -9.27
C ARG A 241 22.88 5.30 -10.13
N SER A 242 24.05 5.48 -9.53
CA SER A 242 25.33 5.61 -10.25
C SER A 242 25.81 4.31 -10.91
N ARG A 243 25.42 3.13 -10.39
CA ARG A 243 25.90 1.80 -10.85
C ARG A 243 24.78 0.89 -11.32
N ARG A 244 23.64 1.46 -11.73
CA ARG A 244 22.43 0.73 -12.09
C ARG A 244 22.66 -0.52 -12.95
N ARG A 245 23.38 -0.39 -14.08
CA ARG A 245 23.56 -1.49 -15.03
C ARG A 245 24.42 -2.63 -14.49
N GLU A 246 25.41 -2.33 -13.65
CA GLU A 246 26.20 -3.33 -12.92
C GLU A 246 25.33 -4.04 -11.88
N GLN A 247 24.53 -3.28 -11.14
CA GLN A 247 23.65 -3.80 -10.10
C GLN A 247 22.54 -4.70 -10.66
N VAL A 248 21.94 -4.35 -11.80
CA VAL A 248 20.94 -5.20 -12.47
C VAL A 248 21.51 -6.57 -12.83
N ARG A 249 22.79 -6.62 -13.24
CA ARG A 249 23.50 -7.87 -13.56
C ARG A 249 23.90 -8.65 -12.31
N SER A 250 24.19 -7.98 -11.20
CA SER A 250 24.61 -8.63 -9.97
C SER A 250 23.43 -9.31 -9.27
N ALA A 251 23.69 -10.47 -8.66
CA ALA A 251 22.74 -11.20 -7.82
C ALA A 251 21.33 -11.34 -8.46
N PRO A 252 21.21 -11.98 -9.63
CA PRO A 252 19.94 -12.17 -10.32
C PRO A 252 18.88 -12.91 -9.48
N GLU A 253 19.31 -13.68 -8.48
CA GLU A 253 18.46 -14.39 -7.52
C GLU A 253 17.86 -13.51 -6.41
N SER A 254 18.35 -12.28 -6.24
CA SER A 254 17.81 -11.35 -5.23
C SER A 254 16.64 -10.51 -5.78
N ARG A 255 15.95 -9.75 -4.93
CA ARG A 255 15.14 -8.61 -5.34
C ARG A 255 16.04 -7.37 -5.41
N LEU A 256 15.84 -6.49 -6.39
CA LEU A 256 16.67 -5.28 -6.55
C LEU A 256 15.81 -4.03 -6.63
N VAL A 257 15.94 -3.16 -5.62
CA VAL A 257 15.28 -1.85 -5.60
C VAL A 257 16.19 -0.79 -6.18
N LEU A 258 15.65 0.00 -7.10
CA LEU A 258 16.35 1.10 -7.76
C LEU A 258 15.49 2.37 -7.68
N ARG A 259 16.14 3.50 -7.41
CA ARG A 259 15.58 4.83 -7.60
C ARG A 259 16.11 5.43 -8.89
N VAL A 260 15.22 5.75 -9.83
CA VAL A 260 15.59 6.28 -11.15
C VAL A 260 14.65 7.40 -11.58
N PRO A 261 15.08 8.30 -12.47
CA PRO A 261 14.15 9.18 -13.18
C PRO A 261 13.14 8.34 -13.96
N ALA A 262 11.89 8.79 -13.99
CA ALA A 262 10.85 8.10 -14.76
C ALA A 262 11.21 7.98 -16.25
N SER A 263 11.89 8.98 -16.80
CA SER A 263 12.41 8.97 -18.19
C SER A 263 13.48 7.91 -18.45
N SER A 264 14.07 7.31 -17.41
CA SER A 264 15.06 6.24 -17.54
C SER A 264 14.45 4.84 -17.37
N LEU A 265 13.17 4.74 -17.00
CA LEU A 265 12.53 3.49 -16.59
C LEU A 265 12.53 2.44 -17.71
N GLU A 266 12.20 2.85 -18.94
CA GLU A 266 12.25 1.97 -20.12
C GLU A 266 13.62 1.31 -20.30
N ALA A 267 14.70 2.09 -20.20
CA ALA A 267 16.06 1.56 -20.29
C ALA A 267 16.41 0.64 -19.10
N VAL A 268 15.86 0.89 -17.91
CA VAL A 268 16.03 -0.03 -16.75
C VAL A 268 15.35 -1.35 -17.02
N PHE A 269 14.12 -1.33 -17.51
CA PHE A 269 13.32 -2.53 -17.78
C PHE A 269 13.92 -3.35 -18.91
N ALA A 270 14.39 -2.71 -19.99
CA ALA A 270 15.13 -3.39 -21.04
C ALA A 270 16.45 -4.04 -20.54
N ASP A 271 17.18 -3.37 -19.64
CA ASP A 271 18.36 -3.96 -18.99
C ASP A 271 17.96 -5.11 -18.05
N ALA A 272 16.84 -5.02 -17.34
CA ALA A 272 16.34 -6.04 -16.43
C ALA A 272 15.98 -7.32 -17.20
N GLU A 273 15.22 -7.22 -18.29
CA GLU A 273 14.89 -8.41 -19.09
C GLU A 273 16.14 -9.04 -19.71
N ARG A 274 17.02 -8.21 -20.30
CA ARG A 274 18.20 -8.71 -21.03
C ARG A 274 19.31 -9.24 -20.13
N LEU A 275 19.59 -8.59 -19.00
CA LEU A 275 20.75 -8.89 -18.15
C LEU A 275 20.39 -9.70 -16.92
N ARG A 276 19.17 -9.55 -16.41
CA ARG A 276 18.67 -10.25 -15.21
C ARG A 276 17.71 -11.39 -15.57
N GLY A 277 17.00 -11.29 -16.70
CA GLY A 277 16.01 -12.28 -17.12
C GLY A 277 14.65 -12.14 -16.43
N THR A 278 14.41 -11.05 -15.69
CA THR A 278 13.12 -10.80 -15.04
C THR A 278 12.17 -10.03 -15.96
N ARG A 279 10.88 -10.30 -15.84
CA ARG A 279 9.79 -9.64 -16.58
C ARG A 279 8.75 -8.98 -15.67
N THR A 280 8.96 -9.04 -14.38
CA THR A 280 8.06 -8.44 -13.39
C THR A 280 8.82 -7.50 -12.48
N ALA A 281 8.10 -6.48 -12.04
CA ALA A 281 8.62 -5.52 -11.07
C ALA A 281 7.48 -4.95 -10.24
N ALA A 282 7.83 -4.27 -9.16
CA ALA A 282 6.96 -3.30 -8.51
C ALA A 282 7.43 -1.87 -8.82
N LEU A 283 6.51 -0.91 -8.87
CA LEU A 283 6.77 0.49 -9.21
C LEU A 283 5.94 1.43 -8.32
N ALA A 284 6.56 2.51 -7.84
CA ALA A 284 5.86 3.62 -7.20
C ALA A 284 6.57 4.96 -7.43
N GLY A 285 5.87 6.07 -7.15
CA GLY A 285 6.51 7.38 -7.05
C GLY A 285 7.37 7.49 -5.78
N VAL A 286 8.38 8.38 -5.79
CA VAL A 286 9.30 8.54 -4.64
C VAL A 286 8.69 9.28 -3.45
N ALA A 287 7.71 10.16 -3.69
CA ALA A 287 7.06 10.88 -2.59
C ALA A 287 6.41 9.89 -1.62
N ALA A 288 6.49 10.15 -0.31
CA ALA A 288 5.88 9.28 0.70
C ALA A 288 4.38 9.02 0.41
N SER A 289 3.68 10.04 -0.09
CA SER A 289 2.29 9.96 -0.53
C SER A 289 2.04 9.08 -1.77
N ALA A 290 3.07 8.86 -2.58
CA ALA A 290 2.99 8.09 -3.83
C ALA A 290 3.49 6.65 -3.65
N CYS A 291 4.27 6.36 -2.61
CA CYS A 291 4.73 5.00 -2.32
C CYS A 291 3.74 4.17 -1.49
N GLU A 292 2.64 4.76 -1.01
CA GLU A 292 1.58 4.01 -0.31
C GLU A 292 0.70 3.17 -1.25
N GLN A 293 0.80 3.34 -2.57
CA GLN A 293 0.07 2.54 -3.56
C GLN A 293 1.01 2.03 -4.66
N PRO A 294 2.00 1.17 -4.30
CA PRO A 294 2.87 0.55 -5.29
C PRO A 294 2.06 -0.37 -6.20
N ARG A 295 2.49 -0.49 -7.46
CA ARG A 295 1.90 -1.39 -8.46
C ARG A 295 2.89 -2.48 -8.78
N TRP A 296 2.45 -3.72 -8.82
CA TRP A 296 3.25 -4.85 -9.28
C TRP A 296 2.66 -5.44 -10.57
N GLY A 297 3.51 -5.93 -11.46
CA GLY A 297 3.10 -6.59 -12.69
C GLY A 297 4.23 -6.69 -13.72
N GLU A 298 3.84 -7.02 -14.95
CA GLU A 298 4.76 -7.11 -16.09
C GLU A 298 5.39 -5.75 -16.44
N LEU A 299 6.65 -5.77 -16.87
CA LEU A 299 7.42 -4.54 -17.16
C LEU A 299 6.72 -3.63 -18.17
N ASP A 300 6.16 -4.19 -19.25
CA ASP A 300 5.50 -3.42 -20.32
C ASP A 300 4.22 -2.73 -19.82
N ALA A 301 3.42 -3.43 -19.01
CA ALA A 301 2.20 -2.88 -18.43
C ALA A 301 2.53 -1.74 -17.44
N LEU A 302 3.54 -1.93 -16.60
CA LEU A 302 4.00 -0.90 -15.67
C LEU A 302 4.57 0.32 -16.40
N LEU A 303 5.27 0.13 -17.51
CA LEU A 303 5.83 1.23 -18.30
C LEU A 303 4.72 2.07 -18.95
N ALA A 304 3.65 1.44 -19.44
CA ALA A 304 2.51 2.13 -20.04
C ALA A 304 1.79 3.08 -19.05
N GLU A 305 1.79 2.71 -17.76
CA GLU A 305 1.14 3.47 -16.69
C GLU A 305 2.10 4.34 -15.89
N ALA A 306 3.40 4.29 -16.17
CA ALA A 306 4.42 4.97 -15.39
C ALA A 306 4.23 6.50 -15.43
N PRO A 307 4.62 7.21 -14.35
CA PRO A 307 4.68 8.66 -14.36
C PRO A 307 5.55 9.16 -15.52
N ARG A 308 5.10 10.23 -16.21
CA ARG A 308 5.88 10.81 -17.33
C ARG A 308 7.09 11.63 -16.89
N GLY A 309 7.26 11.86 -15.60
CA GLY A 309 8.33 12.68 -15.05
C GLY A 309 8.53 12.48 -13.54
N GLY A 310 9.55 13.15 -13.01
CA GLY A 310 10.01 12.97 -11.63
C GLY A 310 10.87 11.72 -11.43
N ASP A 311 11.18 11.42 -10.18
CA ASP A 311 11.84 10.17 -9.80
C ASP A 311 10.78 9.13 -9.42
N VAL A 312 11.08 7.87 -9.73
CA VAL A 312 10.34 6.67 -9.33
C VAL A 312 11.25 5.72 -8.55
N VAL A 313 10.64 4.83 -7.78
CA VAL A 313 11.31 3.67 -7.19
C VAL A 313 10.70 2.43 -7.83
N CYS A 314 11.54 1.51 -8.30
CA CYS A 314 11.10 0.20 -8.76
C CYS A 314 11.84 -0.92 -8.02
N CYS A 315 11.17 -2.05 -7.82
CA CYS A 315 11.76 -3.29 -7.31
C CYS A 315 11.70 -4.33 -8.43
N LEU A 316 12.86 -4.71 -8.96
CA LEU A 316 12.98 -5.78 -9.95
C LEU A 316 12.92 -7.12 -9.22
N ASP A 317 12.07 -8.01 -9.71
CA ASP A 317 11.98 -9.37 -9.18
C ASP A 317 13.24 -10.19 -9.52
N PRO A 318 13.51 -11.26 -8.76
CA PRO A 318 14.55 -12.22 -9.13
C PRO A 318 14.30 -12.85 -10.50
N ALA A 319 15.35 -13.38 -11.10
CA ALA A 319 15.24 -14.17 -12.32
C ALA A 319 14.34 -15.40 -12.10
N PRO A 320 13.58 -15.85 -13.12
CA PRO A 320 12.80 -17.07 -13.05
C PRO A 320 13.66 -18.26 -12.59
N GLY A 321 13.20 -19.01 -11.59
CA GLY A 321 13.95 -20.12 -10.99
C GLY A 321 15.03 -19.71 -9.98
N GLY A 322 15.29 -18.41 -9.80
CA GLY A 322 16.12 -17.87 -8.72
C GLY A 322 15.37 -17.65 -7.42
N ALA A 323 14.03 -17.51 -7.48
CA ALA A 323 13.13 -17.49 -6.34
C ALA A 323 12.88 -18.91 -5.77
N GLY A 324 13.92 -19.74 -5.73
CA GLY A 324 13.89 -20.94 -4.90
C GLY A 324 13.61 -20.49 -3.48
N GLU A 325 12.65 -21.16 -2.83
CA GLU A 325 12.30 -20.99 -1.42
C GLU A 325 13.53 -20.57 -0.61
N ASP A 326 13.48 -19.46 0.12
CA ASP A 326 14.46 -19.12 1.17
C ASP A 326 14.40 -20.15 2.33
N GLU A 327 14.11 -21.43 2.07
CA GLU A 327 14.84 -22.45 2.78
C GLU A 327 16.27 -22.34 2.23
N PRO A 328 17.26 -21.90 3.03
CA PRO A 328 18.64 -22.07 2.63
C PRO A 328 18.74 -23.51 2.11
N GLY A 329 19.10 -23.68 0.84
CA GLY A 329 19.28 -25.01 0.26
C GLY A 329 20.27 -25.79 1.13
N GLU A 330 20.34 -27.10 0.94
CA GLU A 330 21.34 -27.92 1.62
C GLU A 330 22.68 -27.21 1.63
N ASP A 331 23.12 -26.76 2.81
CA ASP A 331 24.41 -26.09 2.96
C ASP A 331 25.40 -27.21 3.25
N PRO A 332 26.19 -27.66 2.25
CA PRO A 332 27.10 -28.79 2.42
C PRO A 332 28.13 -28.51 3.52
N PHE A 333 28.40 -27.25 3.84
CA PHE A 333 29.26 -26.88 4.95
C PHE A 333 28.58 -27.14 6.30
N VAL A 334 27.31 -26.77 6.46
CA VAL A 334 26.54 -27.06 7.68
C VAL A 334 26.34 -28.56 7.85
N ALA A 335 26.04 -29.29 6.77
CA ALA A 335 25.96 -30.74 6.79
C ALA A 335 27.29 -31.39 7.20
N ALA A 336 28.42 -30.93 6.65
CA ALA A 336 29.76 -31.41 7.01
C ALA A 336 30.09 -31.15 8.49
N LEU A 337 29.81 -29.95 9.01
CA LEU A 337 30.04 -29.63 10.43
C LEU A 337 29.24 -30.53 11.36
N LEU A 338 27.97 -30.81 11.02
CA LEU A 338 27.15 -31.73 11.80
C LEU A 338 27.68 -33.17 11.73
N ALA A 339 28.13 -33.62 10.56
CA ALA A 339 28.74 -34.94 10.38
C ALA A 339 30.06 -35.11 11.16
N GLU A 340 30.84 -34.04 11.31
CA GLU A 340 32.04 -34.00 12.15
C GLU A 340 31.73 -33.88 13.67
N GLY A 341 30.45 -33.90 14.06
CA GLY A 341 30.03 -33.91 15.45
C GLY A 341 29.98 -32.53 16.12
N VAL A 342 30.04 -31.44 15.34
CA VAL A 342 29.86 -30.09 15.89
C VAL A 342 28.43 -29.97 16.45
N PRO A 343 28.24 -29.52 17.71
CA PRO A 343 26.91 -29.43 18.29
C PRO A 343 25.98 -28.52 17.48
N ALA A 344 24.75 -28.98 17.21
CA ALA A 344 23.74 -28.23 16.46
C ALA A 344 23.52 -26.80 17.00
N ARG A 345 23.56 -26.63 18.32
CA ARG A 345 23.47 -25.32 18.97
C ARG A 345 24.62 -24.40 18.57
N THR A 346 25.84 -24.91 18.45
CA THR A 346 27.03 -24.15 18.04
C THR A 346 26.90 -23.70 16.58
N VAL A 347 26.47 -24.60 15.69
CA VAL A 347 26.24 -24.27 14.28
C VAL A 347 25.12 -23.23 14.13
N ALA A 348 23.99 -23.41 14.83
CA ALA A 348 22.89 -22.46 14.82
C ALA A 348 23.31 -21.09 15.38
N MET A 349 24.11 -21.05 16.45
CA MET A 349 24.65 -19.81 16.99
C MET A 349 25.59 -19.13 16.00
N ALA A 350 26.45 -19.88 15.30
CA ALA A 350 27.36 -19.32 14.29
C ALA A 350 26.60 -18.77 13.08
N LEU A 351 25.58 -19.49 12.59
CA LEU A 351 24.69 -19.01 11.53
C LEU A 351 23.97 -17.73 11.98
N ALA A 352 23.43 -17.70 13.20
CA ALA A 352 22.73 -16.53 13.75
C ALA A 352 23.63 -15.30 14.01
N GLN A 353 24.97 -15.42 13.87
CA GLN A 353 25.87 -14.27 13.85
C GLN A 353 25.99 -13.64 12.46
N ARG A 354 25.50 -14.33 11.42
CA ARG A 354 25.49 -13.78 10.07
C ARG A 354 24.30 -12.81 9.93
N PRO A 355 24.46 -11.70 9.18
CA PRO A 355 23.40 -10.70 9.02
C PRO A 355 22.12 -11.23 8.37
N ASP A 356 22.21 -12.35 7.64
CA ASP A 356 21.14 -13.00 6.88
C ASP A 356 20.34 -14.03 7.68
N TRP A 357 20.63 -14.23 8.98
CA TRP A 357 20.02 -15.29 9.78
C TRP A 357 19.43 -14.80 11.10
N GLY A 358 18.11 -14.93 11.23
CA GLY A 358 17.45 -14.86 12.54
C GLY A 358 17.79 -16.08 13.40
N ARG A 359 17.92 -15.90 14.73
CA ARG A 359 18.22 -17.02 15.67
C ARG A 359 17.30 -18.22 15.51
N LYS A 360 16.00 -17.97 15.32
CA LYS A 360 14.99 -19.02 15.13
C LYS A 360 15.21 -19.74 13.80
N ALA A 361 15.37 -19.00 12.70
CA ALA A 361 15.64 -19.56 11.38
C ALA A 361 16.92 -20.42 11.36
N ALA A 362 17.98 -19.97 12.05
CA ALA A 362 19.22 -20.72 12.20
C ALA A 362 19.02 -22.05 12.94
N TYR A 363 18.23 -22.03 14.01
CA TYR A 363 17.90 -23.24 14.77
C TYR A 363 17.06 -24.22 13.96
N ASP A 364 15.99 -23.75 13.33
CA ASP A 364 15.07 -24.56 12.53
C ASP A 364 15.78 -25.18 11.32
N PHE A 365 16.72 -24.45 10.72
CA PHE A 365 17.56 -24.95 9.63
C PHE A 365 18.50 -26.09 10.06
N VAL A 366 19.21 -25.93 11.17
CA VAL A 366 20.13 -26.96 11.67
C VAL A 366 19.38 -28.21 12.14
N LEU A 367 18.20 -28.05 12.76
CA LEU A 367 17.36 -29.17 13.18
C LEU A 367 16.87 -30.01 11.98
N ARG A 368 16.49 -29.37 10.87
CA ARG A 368 16.11 -30.07 9.63
C ARG A 368 17.26 -30.87 9.00
N HIS A 369 18.49 -30.38 9.11
CA HIS A 369 19.68 -31.10 8.59
C HIS A 369 20.06 -32.30 9.44
N ARG A 370 19.79 -32.25 10.76
CA ARG A 370 20.05 -33.37 11.67
C ARG A 370 19.06 -34.53 11.51
N SER A 371 17.83 -34.28 11.07
CA SER A 371 16.83 -35.34 10.88
C SER A 371 16.99 -36.13 9.57
N ARG A 372 17.89 -35.68 8.68
CA ARG A 372 18.11 -36.26 7.34
C ARG A 372 19.41 -37.07 7.20
N GLY A 373 20.37 -36.93 8.13
CA GLY A 373 21.61 -37.71 8.19
C GLY A 373 21.63 -38.57 9.44
#